data_AF-A0A1E1J716-F1
#
_entry.id   AF-A0A1E1J716-F1
#
_cell.length_a   1.000
_cell.length_b   1.000
_cell.length_c   1.000
_cell.angle_alpha   90.00
_cell.angle_beta   90.00
_cell.angle_gamma   90.00
#
_symmetry.space_group_name_H-M   'P 1'
#
loop_
_entity.id
_entity.type
_entity.pdbx_description
1 polymer ?
#
loop_
_entity_poly.entity_id
_entity_poly.type
_entity_poly.pdbx_seq_one_letter_code
_entity_poly.pdbx_strand_id
1 'polypeptide(L)'
;MTQDETSATGSSGKGNWEALKEQGNQAFKSNAFSEAIQYYSAAIEAYPDEPVLYSNRSAAYLKRGQYQEAADDAEKAVAMDNTFAKAYSRLHSALCNLGLFDRASEALKAGLIAVSTSLKSTPQDVKHLRELVTSAEQAGMVVLRGRQLIENGFFAEAGRALAGPYRDFPGSTTLAFLYAEAHASSSPDGASKVLSPFAYTHNSDPYYLYLRALVLYYRGQEGFASAQNILRETLQMDPDNTKARVLLKRIRAIESHKDAGNAAFKNKNAKEAVMEYTQAVECDLTNARMNATLRSNRAAAKMDLNDYKGALLDCDYAINNGATSAKIYARRSRIQEHLENFDEAVRDMQQAAEEDGKFEAELRQLKARAKRAKRKNYYKILGLSRHEANPDAIKRAYKKACLQWHPDKWAHASEEEKLHAEMQFKEIGEAFGVLSDPKKKRMYDSGQMDNDVEGSSMPSGFGGGSNQEDIVTVMNMMFGGGGFQTGGFSGTFGGSGNGRRRPRGGPGFF
;
A
#
# COMPACT_ATOMS: atom_id res chain seq x y z
N MET A 1 -84.92 -43.08 22.95
CA MET A 1 -83.67 -43.54 23.60
C MET A 1 -82.76 -44.04 22.49
N THR A 2 -82.24 -43.13 21.66
CA THR A 2 -80.90 -42.51 21.76
C THR A 2 -79.77 -43.54 21.69
N GLN A 3 -79.29 -43.75 20.46
CA GLN A 3 -77.93 -44.21 20.16
C GLN A 3 -76.97 -43.06 20.49
N ASP A 4 -75.94 -43.33 21.29
CA ASP A 4 -74.80 -42.45 21.51
C ASP A 4 -73.63 -43.00 20.69
N GLU A 5 -73.46 -42.49 19.46
CA GLU A 5 -72.19 -42.54 18.76
C GLU A 5 -71.34 -41.36 19.24
N THR A 6 -70.43 -41.61 20.19
CA THR A 6 -69.40 -40.65 20.56
C THR A 6 -68.11 -40.92 19.78
N SER A 7 -67.85 -39.98 18.88
CA SER A 7 -66.59 -39.64 18.22
C SER A 7 -65.32 -40.05 18.98
N ALA A 8 -64.59 -41.03 18.46
CA ALA A 8 -63.19 -41.26 18.77
C ALA A 8 -62.31 -40.64 17.68
N THR A 9 -62.13 -39.32 17.74
CA THR A 9 -61.08 -38.61 16.99
C THR A 9 -60.30 -37.75 17.98
N GLY A 10 -59.14 -38.22 18.41
CA GLY A 10 -58.26 -37.39 19.24
C GLY A 10 -57.06 -38.12 19.80
N SER A 11 -55.87 -37.57 19.49
CA SER A 11 -54.61 -37.74 20.24
C SER A 11 -53.79 -39.01 19.99
N SER A 12 -53.12 -39.06 18.84
CA SER A 12 -51.78 -39.68 18.76
C SER A 12 -50.88 -38.86 17.84
N GLY A 13 -49.79 -38.28 18.37
CA GLY A 13 -48.72 -37.63 17.59
C GLY A 13 -48.41 -36.14 17.89
N LYS A 14 -49.27 -35.39 18.58
CA LYS A 14 -49.09 -33.92 18.74
C LYS A 14 -47.95 -33.47 19.69
N GLY A 15 -47.42 -34.34 20.56
CA GLY A 15 -46.49 -33.92 21.62
C GLY A 15 -44.99 -34.06 21.35
N ASN A 16 -44.57 -34.82 20.33
CA ASN A 16 -43.14 -35.15 20.16
C ASN A 16 -42.37 -34.10 19.34
N TRP A 17 -42.97 -33.60 18.25
CA TRP A 17 -42.29 -32.69 17.33
C TRP A 17 -42.11 -31.28 17.90
N GLU A 18 -43.00 -30.79 18.78
CA GLU A 18 -42.88 -29.47 19.39
C GLU A 18 -41.70 -29.38 20.36
N ALA A 19 -41.46 -30.45 21.13
CA ALA A 19 -40.30 -30.56 22.01
C ALA A 19 -39.00 -30.62 21.20
N LEU A 20 -38.97 -31.41 20.12
CA LEU A 20 -37.84 -31.47 19.19
C LEU A 20 -37.58 -30.12 18.51
N LYS A 21 -38.63 -29.41 18.10
CA LYS A 21 -38.52 -28.04 17.58
C LYS A 21 -37.88 -27.10 18.60
N GLU A 22 -38.30 -27.16 19.87
CA GLU A 22 -37.74 -26.28 20.89
C GLU A 22 -36.28 -26.64 21.23
N GLN A 23 -35.93 -27.93 21.25
CA GLN A 23 -34.52 -28.36 21.33
C GLN A 23 -33.71 -27.81 20.14
N GLY A 24 -34.26 -27.88 18.93
CA GLY A 24 -33.66 -27.28 17.74
C GLY A 24 -33.49 -25.76 17.87
N ASN A 25 -34.49 -25.05 18.43
CA ASN A 25 -34.42 -23.62 18.69
C ASN A 25 -33.33 -23.28 19.72
N GLN A 26 -33.20 -24.08 20.77
CA GLN A 26 -32.16 -23.92 21.80
C GLN A 26 -30.77 -24.17 21.21
N ALA A 27 -30.58 -25.26 20.47
CA ALA A 27 -29.34 -25.55 19.75
C ALA A 27 -28.99 -24.42 18.77
N PHE A 28 -29.97 -23.89 18.03
CA PHE A 28 -29.78 -22.76 17.12
C PHE A 28 -29.32 -21.49 17.86
N LYS A 29 -29.96 -21.16 19.00
CA LYS A 29 -29.56 -20.02 19.85
C LYS A 29 -28.15 -20.18 20.42
N SER A 30 -27.73 -21.41 20.68
CA SER A 30 -26.38 -21.76 21.15
C SER A 30 -25.34 -21.87 20.02
N ASN A 31 -25.69 -21.49 18.77
CA ASN A 31 -24.87 -21.66 17.57
C ASN A 31 -24.48 -23.12 17.24
N ALA A 32 -25.13 -24.10 17.85
CA ALA A 32 -24.97 -25.53 17.57
C ALA A 32 -25.82 -25.91 16.33
N PHE A 33 -25.47 -25.35 15.17
CA PHE A 33 -26.31 -25.45 13.97
C PHE A 33 -26.47 -26.89 13.45
N SER A 34 -25.43 -27.73 13.57
CA SER A 34 -25.52 -29.13 13.17
C SER A 34 -26.53 -29.91 14.04
N GLU A 35 -26.54 -29.67 15.35
CA GLU A 35 -27.52 -30.27 16.26
C GLU A 35 -28.92 -29.71 16.01
N ALA A 36 -29.04 -28.40 15.76
CA ALA A 36 -30.31 -27.80 15.38
C ALA A 36 -30.91 -28.46 14.14
N ILE A 37 -30.09 -28.74 13.10
CA ILE A 37 -30.51 -29.47 11.90
C ILE A 37 -31.02 -30.87 12.24
N GLN A 38 -30.33 -31.59 13.13
CA GLN A 38 -30.76 -32.93 13.56
C GLN A 38 -32.12 -32.87 14.27
N TYR A 39 -32.29 -31.98 15.25
CA TYR A 39 -33.55 -31.83 15.97
C TYR A 39 -34.70 -31.41 15.06
N TYR A 40 -34.49 -30.45 14.16
CA TYR A 40 -35.53 -30.06 13.20
C TYR A 40 -35.83 -31.19 12.21
N SER A 41 -34.85 -31.98 11.79
CA SER A 41 -35.08 -33.13 10.91
C SER A 41 -35.92 -34.20 11.60
N ALA A 42 -35.62 -34.53 12.86
CA ALA A 42 -36.44 -35.43 13.65
C ALA A 42 -37.86 -34.87 13.88
N ALA A 43 -38.00 -33.55 14.07
CA ALA A 43 -39.30 -32.90 14.16
C ALA A 43 -40.10 -33.02 12.86
N ILE A 44 -39.46 -32.87 11.69
CA ILE A 44 -40.08 -33.02 10.37
C ILE A 44 -40.48 -34.47 10.11
N GLU A 45 -39.67 -35.45 10.52
CA GLU A 45 -40.03 -36.87 10.42
C GLU A 45 -41.27 -37.19 11.28
N ALA A 46 -41.36 -36.62 12.48
CA ALA A 46 -42.50 -36.80 13.36
C ALA A 46 -43.75 -36.04 12.89
N TYR A 47 -43.60 -34.90 12.23
CA TYR A 47 -44.70 -34.10 11.71
C TYR A 47 -44.32 -33.32 10.43
N PRO A 48 -44.50 -33.94 9.25
CA PRO A 48 -44.01 -33.40 7.97
C PRO A 48 -44.77 -32.19 7.42
N ASP A 49 -45.95 -31.87 7.95
CA ASP A 49 -46.88 -30.87 7.41
C ASP A 49 -46.80 -29.50 8.12
N GLU A 50 -45.74 -29.25 8.90
CA GLU A 50 -45.52 -27.97 9.58
C GLU A 50 -44.49 -27.08 8.85
N PRO A 51 -44.91 -25.97 8.21
CA PRO A 51 -44.00 -25.10 7.44
C PRO A 51 -42.91 -24.44 8.29
N VAL A 52 -43.19 -24.20 9.59
CA VAL A 52 -42.23 -23.59 10.52
C VAL A 52 -40.98 -24.46 10.69
N LEU A 53 -41.12 -25.79 10.65
CA LEU A 53 -39.99 -26.69 10.83
C LEU A 53 -38.99 -26.60 9.68
N TYR A 54 -39.49 -26.57 8.43
CA TYR A 54 -38.66 -26.37 7.25
C TYR A 54 -38.02 -24.97 7.25
N SER A 55 -38.77 -23.92 7.59
CA SER A 55 -38.21 -22.56 7.71
C SER A 55 -37.11 -22.48 8.78
N ASN A 56 -37.25 -23.20 9.90
CA ASN A 56 -36.25 -23.22 10.97
C ASN A 56 -35.02 -24.07 10.61
N ARG A 57 -35.20 -25.19 9.90
CA ARG A 57 -34.08 -25.99 9.40
C ARG A 57 -33.31 -25.27 8.29
N SER A 58 -34.02 -24.60 7.37
CA SER A 58 -33.43 -23.68 6.38
C SER A 58 -32.56 -22.60 7.05
N ALA A 59 -33.03 -22.03 8.16
CA ALA A 59 -32.24 -21.08 8.95
C ALA A 59 -30.91 -21.66 9.43
N ALA A 60 -30.92 -22.91 9.90
CA ALA A 60 -29.73 -23.61 10.38
C ALA A 60 -28.78 -23.97 9.24
N TYR A 61 -29.30 -24.40 8.10
CA TYR A 61 -28.52 -24.63 6.88
C TYR A 61 -27.83 -23.35 6.37
N LEU A 62 -28.53 -22.20 6.38
CA LEU A 62 -27.92 -20.90 6.03
C LEU A 62 -26.73 -20.56 6.92
N LYS A 63 -26.83 -20.83 8.23
CA LYS A 63 -25.73 -20.58 9.18
C LYS A 63 -24.55 -21.53 8.98
N ARG A 64 -24.78 -22.69 8.36
CA ARG A 64 -23.75 -23.67 7.99
C ARG A 64 -23.12 -23.42 6.62
N GLY A 65 -23.68 -22.51 5.81
CA GLY A 65 -23.27 -22.31 4.41
C GLY A 65 -23.81 -23.35 3.45
N GLN A 66 -24.80 -24.15 3.88
CA GLN A 66 -25.48 -25.16 3.07
C GLN A 66 -26.64 -24.50 2.33
N TYR A 67 -26.31 -23.71 1.31
CA TYR A 67 -27.28 -22.83 0.68
C TYR A 67 -28.31 -23.55 -0.19
N GLN A 68 -27.95 -24.71 -0.77
CA GLN A 68 -28.89 -25.49 -1.57
C GLN A 68 -29.97 -26.11 -0.69
N GLU A 69 -29.58 -26.79 0.39
CA GLU A 69 -30.50 -27.39 1.35
C GLU A 69 -31.36 -26.34 2.04
N ALA A 70 -30.79 -25.15 2.30
CA ALA A 70 -31.55 -24.01 2.79
C ALA A 70 -32.62 -23.52 1.81
N ALA A 71 -32.29 -23.46 0.51
CA ALA A 71 -33.24 -23.06 -0.53
C ALA A 71 -34.37 -24.08 -0.64
N ASP A 72 -34.06 -25.37 -0.72
CA ASP A 72 -35.06 -26.44 -0.84
C ASP A 72 -36.07 -26.44 0.32
N ASP A 73 -35.58 -26.29 1.56
CA ASP A 73 -36.45 -26.20 2.74
C ASP A 73 -37.29 -24.90 2.76
N ALA A 74 -36.71 -23.77 2.32
CA ALA A 74 -37.44 -22.52 2.27
C ALA A 74 -38.51 -22.52 1.17
N GLU A 75 -38.22 -23.10 0.00
CA GLU A 75 -39.17 -23.33 -1.10
C GLU A 75 -40.33 -24.21 -0.62
N LYS A 76 -40.03 -25.28 0.12
CA LYS A 76 -41.06 -26.14 0.70
C LYS A 76 -41.94 -25.41 1.72
N ALA A 77 -41.34 -24.59 2.58
CA ALA A 77 -42.09 -23.80 3.55
C ALA A 77 -43.04 -22.79 2.88
N VAL A 78 -42.60 -22.07 1.83
CA VAL A 78 -43.47 -21.13 1.10
C VAL A 78 -44.51 -21.82 0.21
N ALA A 79 -44.24 -23.05 -0.24
CA ALA A 79 -45.23 -23.85 -0.96
C ALA A 79 -46.36 -24.33 -0.02
N MET A 80 -46.03 -24.63 1.23
CA MET A 80 -47.00 -25.01 2.28
C MET A 80 -47.79 -23.80 2.79
N ASP A 81 -47.12 -22.68 3.05
CA ASP A 81 -47.74 -21.41 3.45
C ASP A 81 -47.14 -20.25 2.66
N ASN A 82 -47.83 -19.86 1.58
CA ASN A 82 -47.40 -18.78 0.71
C ASN A 82 -47.51 -17.38 1.34
N THR A 83 -48.06 -17.28 2.56
CA THR A 83 -48.13 -16.04 3.35
C THR A 83 -47.02 -15.94 4.40
N PHE A 84 -46.15 -16.95 4.48
CA PHE A 84 -45.11 -17.04 5.50
C PHE A 84 -43.88 -16.15 5.21
N ALA A 85 -43.95 -14.88 5.60
CA ALA A 85 -42.92 -13.88 5.31
C ALA A 85 -41.48 -14.25 5.75
N LYS A 86 -41.33 -14.96 6.88
CA LYS A 86 -40.00 -15.41 7.36
C LYS A 86 -39.38 -16.45 6.43
N ALA A 87 -40.17 -17.35 5.84
CA ALA A 87 -39.66 -18.34 4.89
C ALA A 87 -39.12 -17.68 3.61
N TYR A 88 -39.78 -16.63 3.11
CA TYR A 88 -39.24 -15.82 2.00
C TYR A 88 -37.91 -15.15 2.32
N SER A 89 -37.68 -14.73 3.58
CA SER A 89 -36.38 -14.18 4.00
C SER A 89 -35.26 -15.23 3.91
N ARG A 90 -35.59 -16.49 4.25
CA ARG A 90 -34.65 -17.61 4.13
C ARG A 90 -34.39 -17.96 2.67
N LEU A 91 -35.44 -18.00 1.86
CA LEU A 91 -35.37 -18.26 0.44
C LEU A 91 -34.51 -17.22 -0.28
N HIS A 92 -34.73 -15.92 0.00
CA HIS A 92 -33.90 -14.82 -0.50
C HIS A 92 -32.43 -15.05 -0.18
N SER A 93 -32.12 -15.27 1.09
CA SER A 93 -30.73 -15.43 1.55
C SER A 93 -30.07 -16.64 0.90
N ALA A 94 -30.80 -17.75 0.77
CA ALA A 94 -30.31 -18.98 0.17
C ALA A 94 -30.04 -18.81 -1.33
N LEU A 95 -31.03 -18.36 -2.10
CA LEU A 95 -30.91 -18.19 -3.55
C LEU A 95 -29.87 -17.12 -3.93
N CYS A 96 -29.80 -16.00 -3.21
CA CYS A 96 -28.78 -14.98 -3.45
C CYS A 96 -27.36 -15.50 -3.15
N ASN A 97 -27.17 -16.30 -2.09
CA ASN A 97 -25.87 -16.96 -1.84
C ASN A 97 -25.58 -18.11 -2.82
N LEU A 98 -26.58 -18.65 -3.53
CA LEU A 98 -26.36 -19.54 -4.68
C LEU A 98 -26.07 -18.76 -5.98
N GLY A 99 -26.16 -17.42 -5.96
CA GLY A 99 -26.03 -16.58 -7.15
C GLY A 99 -27.26 -16.61 -8.08
N LEU A 100 -28.39 -17.16 -7.63
CA LEU A 100 -29.64 -17.31 -8.37
C LEU A 100 -30.56 -16.09 -8.15
N PHE A 101 -30.06 -14.91 -8.49
CA PHE A 101 -30.73 -13.63 -8.20
C PHE A 101 -32.09 -13.46 -8.90
N ASP A 102 -32.20 -13.91 -10.16
CA ASP A 102 -33.44 -13.81 -10.93
C ASP A 102 -34.54 -14.71 -10.31
N ARG A 103 -34.19 -15.96 -9.99
CA ARG A 103 -35.09 -16.88 -9.26
C ARG A 103 -35.51 -16.30 -7.90
N ALA A 104 -34.58 -15.68 -7.18
CA ALA A 104 -34.90 -15.03 -5.91
C ALA A 104 -35.91 -13.89 -6.11
N SER A 105 -35.68 -13.01 -7.09
CA SER A 105 -36.58 -11.90 -7.40
C SER A 105 -37.98 -12.37 -7.81
N GLU A 106 -38.06 -13.37 -8.69
CA GLU A 106 -39.33 -13.95 -9.14
C GLU A 106 -40.14 -14.56 -7.98
N ALA A 107 -39.49 -15.41 -7.17
CA ALA A 107 -40.14 -16.04 -6.02
C ALA A 107 -40.63 -15.01 -4.99
N LEU A 108 -39.82 -13.98 -4.72
CA LEU A 108 -40.18 -12.90 -3.79
C LEU A 108 -41.31 -12.01 -4.32
N LYS A 109 -41.36 -11.74 -5.63
CA LYS A 109 -42.47 -11.01 -6.25
C LYS A 109 -43.79 -11.78 -6.15
N ALA A 110 -43.77 -13.09 -6.44
CA ALA A 110 -44.93 -13.95 -6.26
C ALA A 110 -45.40 -13.97 -4.79
N GLY A 111 -44.45 -14.09 -3.86
CA GLY A 111 -44.73 -14.03 -2.41
C GLY A 111 -45.27 -12.68 -1.95
N LEU A 112 -44.75 -11.58 -2.49
CA LEU A 112 -45.22 -10.24 -2.18
C LEU A 112 -46.71 -10.07 -2.54
N ILE A 113 -47.15 -10.62 -3.67
CA ILE A 113 -48.57 -10.62 -4.06
C ILE A 113 -49.39 -11.38 -3.00
N ALA A 114 -49.03 -12.63 -2.71
CA ALA A 114 -49.75 -13.46 -1.74
C ALA A 114 -49.82 -12.81 -0.34
N VAL A 115 -48.69 -12.36 0.19
CA VAL A 115 -48.58 -11.69 1.50
C VAL A 115 -49.36 -10.38 1.53
N SER A 116 -49.33 -9.58 0.45
CA SER A 116 -50.06 -8.30 0.40
C SER A 116 -51.58 -8.47 0.39
N THR A 117 -52.08 -9.61 -0.09
CA THR A 117 -53.52 -9.93 -0.12
C THR A 117 -54.01 -10.66 1.14
N SER A 118 -53.10 -11.08 2.02
CA SER A 118 -53.43 -11.84 3.21
C SER A 118 -53.82 -10.95 4.38
N LEU A 119 -54.95 -11.27 5.03
CA LEU A 119 -55.39 -10.63 6.27
C LEU A 119 -54.50 -10.97 7.48
N LYS A 120 -53.65 -12.01 7.37
CA LYS A 120 -52.74 -12.45 8.44
C LYS A 120 -51.40 -11.71 8.43
N SER A 121 -51.08 -11.02 7.33
CA SER A 121 -49.77 -10.40 7.13
C SER A 121 -49.75 -8.95 7.60
N THR A 122 -48.60 -8.53 8.15
CA THR A 122 -48.44 -7.16 8.65
C THR A 122 -47.92 -6.21 7.55
N PRO A 123 -48.15 -4.89 7.65
CA PRO A 123 -47.53 -3.92 6.76
C PRO A 123 -45.99 -4.00 6.75
N GLN A 124 -45.40 -4.40 7.89
CA GLN A 124 -43.97 -4.62 8.04
C GLN A 124 -43.50 -5.82 7.21
N ASP A 125 -44.27 -6.92 7.15
CA ASP A 125 -43.95 -8.08 6.32
C ASP A 125 -43.92 -7.70 4.83
N VAL A 126 -44.92 -6.93 4.38
CA VAL A 126 -45.00 -6.44 2.99
C VAL A 126 -43.83 -5.52 2.67
N LYS A 127 -43.48 -4.60 3.58
CA LYS A 127 -42.33 -3.70 3.42
C LYS A 127 -41.03 -4.50 3.33
N HIS A 128 -40.82 -5.44 4.24
CA HIS A 128 -39.63 -6.30 4.27
C HIS A 128 -39.48 -7.11 2.99
N LEU A 129 -40.56 -7.73 2.49
CA LEU A 129 -40.51 -8.46 1.21
C LEU A 129 -40.13 -7.56 0.03
N ARG A 130 -40.62 -6.30 -0.02
CA ARG A 130 -40.20 -5.34 -1.06
C ARG A 130 -38.71 -5.00 -0.99
N GLU A 131 -38.15 -4.88 0.21
CA GLU A 131 -36.72 -4.67 0.41
C GLU A 131 -35.91 -5.88 -0.07
N LEU A 132 -36.38 -7.10 0.20
CA LEU A 132 -35.75 -8.32 -0.31
C LEU A 132 -35.79 -8.44 -1.84
N VAL A 133 -36.92 -8.10 -2.47
CA VAL A 133 -37.02 -8.05 -3.96
C VAL A 133 -35.99 -7.09 -4.52
N THR A 134 -35.96 -5.86 -3.99
CA THR A 134 -35.04 -4.81 -4.43
C THR A 134 -33.58 -5.26 -4.27
N SER A 135 -33.25 -5.88 -3.13
CA SER A 135 -31.92 -6.41 -2.85
C SER A 135 -31.50 -7.49 -3.87
N ALA A 136 -32.39 -8.43 -4.19
CA ALA A 136 -32.10 -9.49 -5.17
C ALA A 136 -31.89 -8.92 -6.58
N GLU A 137 -32.75 -8.01 -7.03
CA GLU A 137 -32.64 -7.36 -8.34
C GLU A 137 -31.35 -6.53 -8.46
N GLN A 138 -31.03 -5.75 -7.44
CA GLN A 138 -29.80 -4.95 -7.42
C GLN A 138 -28.55 -5.84 -7.47
N ALA A 139 -28.53 -6.96 -6.75
CA ALA A 139 -27.42 -7.90 -6.79
C ALA A 139 -27.24 -8.50 -8.20
N GLY A 140 -28.33 -8.92 -8.85
CA GLY A 140 -28.30 -9.41 -10.24
C GLY A 140 -27.78 -8.37 -11.24
N MET A 141 -28.23 -7.11 -11.12
CA MET A 141 -27.76 -6.01 -11.97
C MET A 141 -26.27 -5.69 -11.75
N VAL A 142 -25.81 -5.72 -10.50
CA VAL A 142 -24.40 -5.47 -10.17
C VAL A 142 -23.50 -6.58 -10.73
N VAL A 143 -23.96 -7.84 -10.78
CA VAL A 143 -23.21 -8.93 -11.42
C VAL A 143 -23.00 -8.64 -12.91
N LEU A 144 -24.06 -8.27 -13.63
CA LEU A 144 -23.98 -7.95 -15.06
C LEU A 144 -23.05 -6.76 -15.32
N ARG A 145 -23.22 -5.68 -14.55
CA ARG A 145 -22.35 -4.49 -14.63
C ARG A 145 -20.91 -4.83 -14.29
N GLY A 146 -20.67 -5.64 -13.25
CA GLY A 146 -19.35 -6.06 -12.81
C GLY A 146 -18.62 -6.84 -13.90
N ARG A 147 -19.31 -7.77 -14.57
CA ARG A 147 -18.79 -8.51 -15.73
C ARG A 147 -18.39 -7.57 -16.86
N GLN A 148 -19.28 -6.65 -17.25
CA GLN A 148 -19.00 -5.68 -18.30
C GLN A 148 -17.80 -4.77 -17.97
N LEU A 149 -17.70 -4.29 -16.73
CA LEU A 149 -16.58 -3.49 -16.27
C LEU A 149 -15.26 -4.27 -16.33
N ILE A 150 -15.25 -5.54 -15.93
CA ILE A 150 -14.08 -6.43 -16.02
C ILE A 150 -13.66 -6.64 -17.47
N GLU A 151 -14.61 -6.93 -18.36
CA GLU A 151 -14.35 -7.12 -19.80
C GLU A 151 -13.77 -5.86 -20.44
N ASN A 152 -14.21 -4.69 -20.00
CA ASN A 152 -13.69 -3.40 -20.45
C ASN A 152 -12.39 -2.96 -19.71
N GLY A 153 -11.87 -3.77 -18.78
CA GLY A 153 -10.65 -3.47 -18.03
C GLY A 153 -10.79 -2.48 -16.86
N PHE A 154 -12.01 -2.08 -16.49
CA PHE A 154 -12.31 -1.18 -15.37
C PHE A 154 -12.36 -1.92 -14.02
N PHE A 155 -11.28 -2.65 -13.69
CA PHE A 155 -11.21 -3.53 -12.52
C PHE A 155 -11.49 -2.83 -11.18
N ALA A 156 -10.95 -1.62 -10.98
CA ALA A 156 -11.16 -0.88 -9.73
C ALA A 156 -12.63 -0.46 -9.53
N GLU A 157 -13.34 -0.11 -10.60
CA GLU A 157 -14.77 0.20 -10.52
C GLU A 157 -15.60 -1.07 -10.29
N ALA A 158 -15.26 -2.16 -10.99
CA ALA A 158 -15.90 -3.45 -10.78
C ALA A 158 -15.78 -3.90 -9.32
N GLY A 159 -14.58 -3.82 -8.73
CA GLY A 159 -14.35 -4.17 -7.32
C GLY A 159 -15.20 -3.33 -6.36
N ARG A 160 -15.31 -2.02 -6.57
CA ARG A 160 -16.16 -1.14 -5.76
C ARG A 160 -17.65 -1.50 -5.89
N ALA A 161 -18.12 -1.75 -7.11
CA ALA A 161 -19.52 -2.10 -7.36
C ALA A 161 -19.89 -3.44 -6.70
N LEU A 162 -19.01 -4.44 -6.81
CA LEU A 162 -19.24 -5.80 -6.31
C LEU A 162 -19.08 -5.93 -4.78
N ALA A 163 -18.35 -5.02 -4.13
CA ALA A 163 -18.01 -5.13 -2.71
C ALA A 163 -19.22 -5.24 -1.77
N GLY A 164 -20.25 -4.42 -1.99
CA GLY A 164 -21.49 -4.43 -1.18
C GLY A 164 -22.23 -5.77 -1.31
N PRO A 165 -22.68 -6.14 -2.52
CA PRO A 165 -23.37 -7.41 -2.73
C PRO A 165 -22.56 -8.64 -2.32
N TYR A 166 -21.24 -8.67 -2.55
CA TYR A 166 -20.40 -9.77 -2.10
C TYR A 166 -20.34 -9.88 -0.56
N ARG A 167 -20.28 -8.74 0.15
CA ARG A 167 -20.34 -8.73 1.63
C ARG A 167 -21.67 -9.29 2.12
N ASP A 168 -22.76 -8.95 1.44
CA ASP A 168 -24.10 -9.36 1.84
C ASP A 168 -24.39 -10.84 1.48
N PHE A 169 -23.78 -11.34 0.40
CA PHE A 169 -23.92 -12.73 -0.10
C PHE A 169 -22.56 -13.41 -0.35
N PRO A 170 -21.76 -13.68 0.70
CA PRO A 170 -20.40 -14.19 0.57
C PRO A 170 -20.31 -15.62 0.03
N GLY A 171 -21.40 -16.38 0.08
CA GLY A 171 -21.49 -17.73 -0.50
C GLY A 171 -21.63 -17.76 -2.02
N SER A 172 -22.00 -16.62 -2.63
CA SER A 172 -22.24 -16.54 -4.06
C SER A 172 -20.93 -16.64 -4.84
N THR A 173 -20.74 -17.77 -5.52
CA THR A 173 -19.58 -17.99 -6.39
C THR A 173 -19.52 -16.96 -7.51
N THR A 174 -20.67 -16.59 -8.08
CA THR A 174 -20.80 -15.53 -9.09
C THR A 174 -20.22 -14.20 -8.61
N LEU A 175 -20.60 -13.75 -7.40
CA LEU A 175 -20.08 -12.50 -6.84
C LEU A 175 -18.63 -12.65 -6.39
N ALA A 176 -18.30 -13.73 -5.69
CA ALA A 176 -16.96 -13.98 -5.16
C ALA A 176 -15.90 -14.05 -6.28
N PHE A 177 -16.21 -14.73 -7.38
CA PHE A 177 -15.27 -14.93 -8.49
C PHE A 177 -15.06 -13.64 -9.27
N LEU A 178 -16.13 -12.89 -9.57
CA LEU A 178 -16.01 -11.56 -10.21
C LEU A 178 -15.26 -10.58 -9.30
N TYR A 179 -15.54 -10.60 -7.99
CA TYR A 179 -14.85 -9.76 -7.02
C TYR A 179 -13.37 -10.10 -6.92
N ALA A 180 -13.03 -11.40 -6.88
CA ALA A 180 -11.64 -11.86 -6.89
C ALA A 180 -10.92 -11.47 -8.20
N GLU A 181 -11.57 -11.60 -9.36
CA GLU A 181 -10.99 -11.20 -10.65
C GLU A 181 -10.69 -9.69 -10.68
N ALA A 182 -11.63 -8.86 -10.23
CA ALA A 182 -11.47 -7.41 -10.15
C ALA A 182 -10.32 -6.98 -9.22
N HIS A 183 -10.06 -7.75 -8.16
CA HIS A 183 -9.02 -7.42 -7.18
C HIS A 183 -7.68 -8.11 -7.42
N ALA A 184 -7.58 -9.07 -8.34
CA ALA A 184 -6.39 -9.89 -8.50
C ALA A 184 -5.10 -9.08 -8.75
N SER A 185 -5.16 -8.00 -9.53
CA SER A 185 -3.99 -7.15 -9.83
C SER A 185 -3.58 -6.25 -8.67
N SER A 186 -4.55 -5.73 -7.91
CA SER A 186 -4.30 -4.78 -6.81
C SER A 186 -4.04 -5.45 -5.46
N SER A 187 -4.68 -6.60 -5.22
CA SER A 187 -4.54 -7.38 -3.99
C SER A 187 -4.64 -8.88 -4.30
N PRO A 188 -3.56 -9.50 -4.81
CA PRO A 188 -3.53 -10.94 -5.10
C PRO A 188 -3.86 -11.77 -3.84
N ASP A 189 -3.37 -11.35 -2.69
CA ASP A 189 -3.59 -12.05 -1.42
C ASP A 189 -5.04 -11.87 -0.91
N GLY A 190 -5.65 -10.71 -1.15
CA GLY A 190 -7.07 -10.49 -0.91
C GLY A 190 -7.95 -11.38 -1.79
N ALA A 191 -7.67 -11.42 -3.09
CA ALA A 191 -8.35 -12.30 -4.03
C ALA A 191 -8.17 -13.79 -3.67
N SER A 192 -6.97 -14.20 -3.25
CA SER A 192 -6.72 -15.56 -2.75
C SER A 192 -7.60 -15.92 -1.55
N LYS A 193 -7.83 -14.98 -0.62
CA LYS A 193 -8.69 -15.20 0.55
C LYS A 193 -10.15 -15.38 0.14
N VAL A 194 -10.64 -14.57 -0.81
CA VAL A 194 -11.99 -14.69 -1.39
C VAL A 194 -12.21 -16.06 -2.02
N LEU A 195 -11.19 -16.61 -2.69
CA LEU A 195 -11.27 -17.91 -3.37
C LEU A 195 -11.12 -19.13 -2.45
N SER A 196 -10.54 -18.96 -1.26
CA SER A 196 -10.21 -20.06 -0.35
C SER A 196 -11.41 -20.91 0.12
N PRO A 197 -12.61 -20.35 0.41
CA PRO A 197 -13.77 -21.15 0.82
C PRO A 197 -14.24 -22.12 -0.27
N PHE A 198 -13.93 -21.84 -1.54
CA PHE A 198 -14.38 -22.60 -2.70
C PHE A 198 -13.36 -23.66 -3.17
N ALA A 199 -12.20 -23.77 -2.50
CA ALA A 199 -11.10 -24.60 -2.94
C ALA A 199 -11.42 -26.09 -3.05
N TYR A 200 -12.33 -26.61 -2.22
CA TYR A 200 -12.74 -28.01 -2.27
C TYR A 200 -13.95 -28.25 -3.17
N THR A 201 -14.85 -27.28 -3.26
CA THR A 201 -16.13 -27.41 -4.00
C THR A 201 -15.99 -27.08 -5.48
N HIS A 202 -14.98 -26.28 -5.86
CA HIS A 202 -14.79 -25.78 -7.24
C HIS A 202 -13.39 -26.11 -7.78
N ASN A 203 -12.69 -27.11 -7.24
CA ASN A 203 -11.33 -27.47 -7.67
C ASN A 203 -11.20 -27.88 -9.15
N SER A 204 -12.32 -28.23 -9.79
CA SER A 204 -12.42 -28.66 -11.19
C SER A 204 -13.21 -27.67 -12.05
N ASP A 205 -13.61 -26.53 -11.50
CA ASP A 205 -14.24 -25.45 -12.26
C ASP A 205 -13.16 -24.70 -13.06
N PRO A 206 -13.26 -24.65 -14.41
CA PRO A 206 -12.26 -23.99 -15.24
C PRO A 206 -12.06 -22.49 -14.93
N TYR A 207 -13.13 -21.78 -14.55
CA TYR A 207 -13.04 -20.38 -14.20
C TYR A 207 -12.38 -20.19 -12.83
N TYR A 208 -12.69 -21.05 -11.85
CA TYR A 208 -11.99 -21.05 -10.56
C TYR A 208 -10.48 -21.31 -10.72
N LEU A 209 -10.10 -22.30 -11.52
CA LEU A 209 -8.70 -22.61 -11.82
C LEU A 209 -8.00 -21.44 -12.50
N TYR A 210 -8.65 -20.80 -13.48
CA TYR A 210 -8.16 -19.58 -14.10
C TYR A 210 -7.90 -18.47 -13.05
N LEU A 211 -8.83 -18.22 -12.13
CA LEU A 211 -8.67 -17.19 -11.10
C LEU A 211 -7.53 -17.52 -10.13
N ARG A 212 -7.34 -18.79 -9.78
CA ARG A 212 -6.16 -19.21 -9.00
C ARG A 212 -4.86 -18.92 -9.73
N ALA A 213 -4.80 -19.22 -11.03
CA ALA A 213 -3.64 -18.90 -11.85
C ALA A 213 -3.42 -17.38 -11.98
N LEU A 214 -4.49 -16.60 -12.12
CA LEU A 214 -4.44 -15.13 -12.17
C LEU A 214 -3.87 -14.53 -10.89
N VAL A 215 -4.29 -15.05 -9.72
CA VAL A 215 -3.74 -14.64 -8.43
C VAL A 215 -2.24 -14.96 -8.33
N LEU A 216 -1.83 -16.16 -8.72
CA LEU A 216 -0.42 -16.54 -8.73
C LEU A 216 0.41 -15.67 -9.68
N TYR A 217 -0.14 -15.36 -10.84
CA TYR A 217 0.48 -14.45 -11.81
C TYR A 217 0.76 -13.07 -11.21
N TYR A 218 -0.21 -12.45 -10.53
CA TYR A 218 0.00 -11.14 -9.91
C TYR A 218 0.81 -11.18 -8.61
N ARG A 219 1.09 -12.35 -8.05
CA ARG A 219 2.06 -12.49 -6.95
C ARG A 219 3.50 -12.26 -7.39
N GLY A 220 3.76 -12.24 -8.70
CA GLY A 220 5.07 -11.96 -9.29
C GLY A 220 5.75 -13.23 -9.84
N GLN A 221 7.05 -13.12 -10.11
CA GLN A 221 7.83 -14.14 -10.82
C GLN A 221 7.71 -15.54 -10.22
N GLU A 222 7.69 -15.66 -8.89
CA GLU A 222 7.62 -16.94 -8.19
C GLU A 222 6.32 -17.71 -8.47
N GLY A 223 5.24 -17.00 -8.81
CA GLY A 223 3.95 -17.61 -9.12
C GLY A 223 3.82 -18.10 -10.57
N PHE A 224 4.72 -17.71 -11.47
CA PHE A 224 4.57 -17.96 -12.91
C PHE A 224 4.56 -19.46 -13.25
N ALA A 225 5.48 -20.24 -12.70
CA ALA A 225 5.54 -21.68 -12.98
C ALA A 225 4.25 -22.40 -12.58
N SER A 226 3.77 -22.14 -11.36
CA SER A 226 2.51 -22.70 -10.85
C SER A 226 1.30 -22.22 -11.64
N ALA A 227 1.25 -20.92 -11.99
CA ALA A 227 0.19 -20.37 -12.83
C ALA A 227 0.15 -21.05 -14.21
N GLN A 228 1.30 -21.24 -14.87
CA GLN A 228 1.36 -21.91 -16.16
C GLN A 228 0.88 -23.36 -16.09
N ASN A 229 1.22 -24.09 -15.02
CA ASN A 229 0.76 -25.47 -14.84
C ASN A 229 -0.77 -25.53 -14.71
N ILE A 230 -1.35 -24.69 -13.86
CA ILE A 230 -2.81 -24.60 -13.71
C ILE A 230 -3.48 -24.20 -15.03
N LEU A 231 -2.93 -23.22 -15.75
CA LEU A 231 -3.50 -22.78 -17.03
C LEU A 231 -3.47 -23.87 -18.10
N ARG A 232 -2.42 -24.71 -18.14
CA ARG A 232 -2.37 -25.86 -19.05
C ARG A 232 -3.43 -26.90 -18.69
N GLU A 233 -3.63 -27.18 -17.40
CA GLU A 233 -4.69 -28.05 -16.91
C GLU A 233 -6.07 -27.50 -17.26
N THR A 234 -6.32 -26.20 -17.02
CA THR A 234 -7.57 -25.52 -17.40
C THR A 234 -7.85 -25.65 -18.89
N LEU A 235 -6.85 -25.47 -19.75
CA LEU A 235 -6.99 -25.58 -21.21
C LEU A 235 -7.13 -27.03 -21.72
N GLN A 236 -6.71 -28.02 -20.92
CA GLN A 236 -7.00 -29.42 -21.23
C GLN A 236 -8.47 -29.76 -20.97
N MET A 237 -9.05 -29.16 -19.92
CA MET A 237 -10.47 -29.34 -19.55
C MET A 237 -11.41 -28.51 -20.43
N ASP A 238 -11.02 -27.27 -20.72
CA ASP A 238 -11.78 -26.30 -21.51
C ASP A 238 -10.84 -25.66 -22.55
N PRO A 239 -10.68 -26.29 -23.73
CA PRO A 239 -9.81 -25.79 -24.79
C PRO A 239 -10.21 -24.41 -25.32
N ASP A 240 -11.48 -24.03 -25.18
CA ASP A 240 -12.04 -22.79 -25.68
C ASP A 240 -11.83 -21.60 -24.71
N ASN A 241 -11.33 -21.85 -23.50
CA ASN A 241 -11.08 -20.83 -22.48
C ASN A 241 -10.11 -19.72 -22.96
N THR A 242 -10.68 -18.62 -23.45
CA THR A 242 -9.92 -17.50 -24.02
C THR A 242 -9.07 -16.80 -22.96
N LYS A 243 -9.61 -16.61 -21.75
CA LYS A 243 -8.92 -15.96 -20.63
C LYS A 243 -7.66 -16.72 -20.23
N ALA A 244 -7.76 -18.05 -20.05
CA ALA A 244 -6.62 -18.88 -19.70
C ALA A 244 -5.55 -18.87 -20.80
N ARG A 245 -5.96 -18.97 -22.07
CA ARG A 245 -5.05 -18.93 -23.23
C ARG A 245 -4.28 -17.61 -23.33
N VAL A 246 -4.98 -16.48 -23.16
CA VAL A 246 -4.38 -15.15 -23.19
C VAL A 246 -3.39 -14.96 -22.05
N LEU A 247 -3.77 -15.36 -20.82
CA LEU A 247 -2.88 -15.25 -19.66
C LEU A 247 -1.61 -16.12 -19.83
N LEU A 248 -1.76 -17.35 -20.30
CA LEU A 248 -0.62 -18.25 -20.55
C LEU A 248 0.32 -17.68 -21.61
N LYS A 249 -0.22 -17.12 -22.70
CA LYS A 249 0.58 -16.46 -23.75
C LYS A 249 1.34 -15.26 -23.19
N ARG A 250 0.69 -14.44 -22.34
CA ARG A 250 1.30 -13.28 -21.70
C ARG A 250 2.45 -13.67 -20.78
N ILE A 251 2.27 -14.67 -19.93
CA ILE A 251 3.34 -15.17 -19.04
C ILE A 251 4.56 -15.59 -19.87
N ARG A 252 4.35 -16.38 -20.93
CA ARG A 252 5.43 -16.83 -21.81
C ARG A 252 6.14 -15.68 -22.52
N ALA A 253 5.40 -14.66 -22.96
CA ALA A 253 5.98 -13.48 -23.59
C ALA A 253 6.87 -12.70 -22.60
N ILE A 254 6.40 -12.48 -21.38
CA ILE A 254 7.17 -11.83 -20.31
C ILE A 254 8.46 -12.61 -20.01
N GLU A 255 8.38 -13.93 -19.86
CA GLU A 255 9.54 -14.77 -19.58
C GLU A 255 10.54 -14.76 -20.74
N SER A 256 10.06 -14.86 -21.99
CA SER A 256 10.89 -14.83 -23.19
C SER A 256 11.69 -13.52 -23.28
N HIS A 257 11.03 -12.37 -23.14
CA HIS A 257 11.70 -11.07 -23.19
C HIS A 257 12.62 -10.85 -21.98
N LYS A 258 12.22 -11.30 -20.78
CA LYS A 258 13.11 -11.25 -19.60
C LYS A 258 14.40 -12.04 -19.85
N ASP A 259 14.29 -13.24 -20.40
CA ASP A 259 15.44 -14.12 -20.60
C ASP A 259 16.33 -13.65 -21.74
N ALA A 260 15.75 -13.10 -22.81
CA ALA A 260 16.48 -12.39 -23.86
C ALA A 260 17.25 -11.18 -23.29
N GLY A 261 16.58 -10.36 -22.46
CA GLY A 261 17.21 -9.22 -21.79
C GLY A 261 18.34 -9.63 -20.84
N ASN A 262 18.15 -10.73 -20.09
CA ASN A 262 19.19 -11.30 -19.23
C ASN A 262 20.39 -11.79 -20.05
N ALA A 263 20.16 -12.43 -21.19
CA ALA A 263 21.20 -12.90 -22.09
C ALA A 263 21.98 -11.74 -22.71
N ALA A 264 21.29 -10.73 -23.23
CA ALA A 264 21.89 -9.51 -23.77
C ALA A 264 22.74 -8.78 -22.72
N PHE A 265 22.24 -8.67 -21.48
CA PHE A 265 22.97 -8.04 -20.38
C PHE A 265 24.26 -8.82 -20.05
N LYS A 266 24.20 -10.16 -19.97
CA LYS A 266 25.38 -11.01 -19.77
C LYS A 266 26.41 -10.86 -20.92
N ASN A 267 25.93 -10.67 -22.14
CA ASN A 267 26.75 -10.44 -23.32
C ASN A 267 27.26 -8.99 -23.44
N LYS A 268 27.05 -8.15 -22.42
CA LYS A 268 27.40 -6.72 -22.40
C LYS A 268 26.71 -5.89 -23.50
N ASN A 269 25.62 -6.39 -24.08
CA ASN A 269 24.77 -5.63 -24.99
C ASN A 269 23.67 -4.90 -24.21
N ALA A 270 24.06 -3.82 -23.54
CA ALA A 270 23.15 -3.07 -22.68
C ALA A 270 21.95 -2.44 -23.42
N LYS A 271 22.12 -2.05 -24.69
CA LYS A 271 21.03 -1.47 -25.52
C LYS A 271 19.91 -2.48 -25.75
N GLU A 272 20.28 -3.68 -26.20
CA GLU A 272 19.33 -4.77 -26.42
C GLU A 272 18.70 -5.23 -25.10
N ALA A 273 19.47 -5.31 -24.01
CA ALA A 273 18.93 -5.63 -22.69
C ALA A 273 17.83 -4.65 -22.25
N VAL A 274 18.05 -3.34 -22.41
CA VAL A 274 17.04 -2.31 -22.09
C VAL A 274 15.78 -2.47 -22.95
N MET A 275 15.94 -2.76 -24.25
CA MET A 275 14.83 -2.98 -25.17
C MET A 275 13.99 -4.18 -24.73
N GLU A 276 14.62 -5.34 -24.50
CA GLU A 276 13.94 -6.57 -24.13
C GLU A 276 13.21 -6.46 -22.77
N TYR A 277 13.84 -5.87 -21.75
CA TYR A 277 13.14 -5.62 -20.49
C TYR A 277 11.98 -4.65 -20.63
N THR A 278 12.05 -3.70 -21.57
CA THR A 278 10.95 -2.77 -21.85
C THR A 278 9.78 -3.50 -22.48
N GLN A 279 10.04 -4.36 -23.47
CA GLN A 279 9.02 -5.23 -24.08
C GLN A 279 8.38 -6.17 -23.05
N ALA A 280 9.18 -6.72 -22.11
CA ALA A 280 8.65 -7.54 -21.02
C ALA A 280 7.68 -6.76 -20.11
N VAL A 281 8.00 -5.49 -19.77
CA VAL A 281 7.13 -4.62 -18.96
C VAL A 281 5.86 -4.25 -19.72
N GLU A 282 5.96 -3.97 -21.02
CA GLU A 282 4.83 -3.59 -21.87
C GLU A 282 3.83 -4.72 -22.11
N CYS A 283 4.24 -5.98 -21.94
CA CYS A 283 3.32 -7.12 -21.97
C CYS A 283 2.21 -7.01 -20.91
N ASP A 284 2.50 -6.41 -19.75
CA ASP A 284 1.51 -6.13 -18.71
C ASP A 284 1.97 -5.05 -17.72
N LEU A 285 1.46 -3.83 -17.91
CA LEU A 285 1.77 -2.70 -17.03
C LEU A 285 1.15 -2.85 -15.62
N THR A 286 0.15 -3.72 -15.45
CA THR A 286 -0.59 -3.85 -14.19
C THR A 286 0.06 -4.81 -13.20
N ASN A 287 0.97 -5.68 -13.64
CA ASN A 287 1.68 -6.61 -12.75
C ASN A 287 2.85 -5.91 -12.03
N ALA A 288 2.52 -5.13 -11.01
CA ALA A 288 3.46 -4.32 -10.24
C ALA A 288 4.65 -5.13 -9.69
N ARG A 289 4.40 -6.33 -9.13
CA ARG A 289 5.44 -7.18 -8.54
C ARG A 289 6.42 -7.70 -9.60
N MET A 290 5.92 -8.17 -10.74
CA MET A 290 6.79 -8.58 -11.85
C MET A 290 7.54 -7.39 -12.44
N ASN A 291 6.86 -6.25 -12.63
CA ASN A 291 7.45 -5.04 -13.18
C ASN A 291 8.54 -4.46 -12.28
N ALA A 292 8.43 -4.58 -10.95
CA ALA A 292 9.51 -4.22 -10.03
C ALA A 292 10.79 -5.03 -10.30
N THR A 293 10.65 -6.33 -10.58
CA THR A 293 11.78 -7.21 -10.92
C THR A 293 12.38 -6.85 -12.29
N LEU A 294 11.55 -6.66 -13.31
CA LEU A 294 12.00 -6.31 -14.66
C LEU A 294 12.68 -4.94 -14.69
N ARG A 295 12.11 -3.94 -14.02
CA ARG A 295 12.70 -2.59 -13.95
C ARG A 295 13.96 -2.56 -13.11
N SER A 296 14.06 -3.35 -12.05
CA SER A 296 15.34 -3.57 -11.37
C SER A 296 16.40 -4.00 -12.39
N ASN A 297 16.17 -5.08 -13.14
CA ASN A 297 17.14 -5.55 -14.14
C ASN A 297 17.42 -4.51 -15.24
N ARG A 298 16.39 -3.79 -15.71
CA ARG A 298 16.53 -2.71 -16.68
C ARG A 298 17.37 -1.54 -16.17
N ALA A 299 17.27 -1.20 -14.88
CA ALA A 299 18.09 -0.16 -14.27
C ALA A 299 19.59 -0.49 -14.34
N ALA A 300 19.98 -1.77 -14.14
CA ALA A 300 21.37 -2.17 -14.35
C ALA A 300 21.84 -1.95 -15.79
N ALA A 301 21.03 -2.37 -16.77
CA ALA A 301 21.37 -2.18 -18.17
C ALA A 301 21.43 -0.68 -18.56
N LYS A 302 20.56 0.16 -18.00
CA LYS A 302 20.61 1.62 -18.22
C LYS A 302 21.84 2.29 -17.62
N MET A 303 22.33 1.80 -16.48
CA MET A 303 23.59 2.29 -15.90
C MET A 303 24.76 2.04 -16.85
N ASP A 304 24.83 0.87 -17.49
CA ASP A 304 25.88 0.55 -18.49
C ASP A 304 25.80 1.46 -19.73
N LEU A 305 24.65 2.09 -19.97
CA LEU A 305 24.44 3.10 -21.03
C LEU A 305 24.65 4.54 -20.56
N ASN A 306 25.02 4.76 -19.29
CA ASN A 306 25.06 6.07 -18.64
C ASN A 306 23.69 6.81 -18.60
N ASP A 307 22.58 6.10 -18.76
CA ASP A 307 21.23 6.66 -18.54
C ASP A 307 20.88 6.61 -17.04
N TYR A 308 21.58 7.42 -16.26
CA TYR A 308 21.40 7.47 -14.80
C TYR A 308 20.01 7.97 -14.39
N LYS A 309 19.42 8.91 -15.15
CA LYS A 309 18.08 9.43 -14.87
C LYS A 309 17.02 8.35 -15.12
N GLY A 310 17.08 7.65 -16.24
CA GLY A 310 16.15 6.56 -16.53
C GLY A 310 16.34 5.35 -15.61
N ALA A 311 17.56 5.08 -15.15
CA ALA A 311 17.85 4.03 -14.18
C ALA A 311 17.30 4.38 -12.78
N LEU A 312 17.39 5.65 -12.37
CA LEU A 312 16.83 6.13 -11.10
C LEU A 312 15.32 5.88 -11.04
N LEU A 313 14.58 6.26 -12.09
CA LEU A 313 13.13 6.02 -12.19
C LEU A 313 12.76 4.54 -12.09
N ASP A 314 13.57 3.67 -12.67
CA ASP A 314 13.35 2.22 -12.61
C ASP A 314 13.60 1.65 -11.20
N CYS A 315 14.64 2.12 -10.51
CA CYS A 315 14.91 1.77 -9.12
C CYS A 315 13.79 2.27 -8.19
N ASP A 316 13.36 3.52 -8.34
CA ASP A 316 12.28 4.09 -7.53
C ASP A 316 10.98 3.34 -7.71
N TYR A 317 10.62 2.98 -8.95
CA TYR A 317 9.46 2.15 -9.20
C TYR A 317 9.58 0.79 -8.51
N ALA A 318 10.74 0.13 -8.62
CA ALA A 318 10.93 -1.19 -8.03
C ALA A 318 10.75 -1.14 -6.50
N ILE A 319 11.39 -0.18 -5.83
CA ILE A 319 11.31 0.00 -4.37
C ILE A 319 9.88 0.32 -3.94
N ASN A 320 9.21 1.27 -4.61
CA ASN A 320 7.83 1.67 -4.29
C ASN A 320 6.80 0.55 -4.54
N ASN A 321 7.16 -0.48 -5.31
CA ASN A 321 6.31 -1.64 -5.59
C ASN A 321 6.80 -2.93 -4.89
N GLY A 322 7.55 -2.79 -3.79
CA GLY A 322 7.85 -3.88 -2.87
C GLY A 322 9.16 -4.63 -3.16
N ALA A 323 10.05 -4.12 -4.00
CA ALA A 323 11.41 -4.66 -4.10
C ALA A 323 12.23 -4.25 -2.87
N THR A 324 12.49 -5.19 -1.97
CA THR A 324 13.26 -4.99 -0.73
C THR A 324 14.65 -5.64 -0.79
N SER A 325 15.27 -5.65 -1.96
CA SER A 325 16.58 -6.29 -2.13
C SER A 325 17.69 -5.29 -1.87
N ALA A 326 18.66 -5.60 -1.00
CA ALA A 326 19.85 -4.77 -0.80
C ALA A 326 20.54 -4.35 -2.12
N LYS A 327 20.44 -5.20 -3.16
CA LYS A 327 20.95 -4.90 -4.51
C LYS A 327 20.27 -3.69 -5.17
N ILE A 328 18.98 -3.46 -4.96
CA ILE A 328 18.28 -2.31 -5.56
C ILE A 328 18.69 -1.01 -4.89
N TYR A 329 18.81 -0.99 -3.56
CA TYR A 329 19.29 0.17 -2.81
C TYR A 329 20.73 0.51 -3.17
N ALA A 330 21.63 -0.48 -3.21
CA ALA A 330 23.01 -0.27 -3.65
C ALA A 330 23.07 0.26 -5.09
N ARG A 331 22.18 -0.20 -5.97
CA ARG A 331 22.09 0.30 -7.35
C ARG A 331 21.63 1.76 -7.40
N ARG A 332 20.56 2.10 -6.68
CA ARG A 332 20.04 3.49 -6.60
C ARG A 332 21.07 4.45 -5.99
N SER A 333 21.80 4.01 -4.98
CA SER A 333 22.91 4.75 -4.39
C SER A 333 23.99 5.10 -5.41
N ARG A 334 24.49 4.12 -6.18
CA ARG A 334 25.51 4.36 -7.23
C ARG A 334 25.01 5.34 -8.28
N ILE A 335 23.75 5.23 -8.67
CA ILE A 335 23.10 6.15 -9.61
C ILE A 335 23.08 7.58 -9.05
N GLN A 336 22.69 7.75 -7.79
CA GLN A 336 22.67 9.06 -7.12
C GLN A 336 24.07 9.65 -6.94
N GLU A 337 25.08 8.82 -6.66
CA GLU A 337 26.48 9.24 -6.62
C GLU A 337 26.91 9.82 -7.97
N HIS A 338 26.57 9.18 -9.08
CA HIS A 338 26.82 9.70 -10.43
C HIS A 338 26.06 10.99 -10.75
N LEU A 339 24.93 11.22 -10.08
CA LEU A 339 24.13 12.44 -10.19
C LEU A 339 24.54 13.52 -9.16
N GLU A 340 25.64 13.30 -8.43
CA GLU A 340 26.17 14.19 -7.37
C GLU A 340 25.22 14.40 -6.17
N ASN A 341 24.20 13.55 -6.05
CA ASN A 341 23.25 13.53 -4.94
C ASN A 341 23.80 12.67 -3.78
N PHE A 342 24.89 13.14 -3.17
CA PHE A 342 25.67 12.34 -2.21
C PHE A 342 24.89 11.98 -0.93
N ASP A 343 23.95 12.80 -0.49
CA ASP A 343 23.18 12.55 0.73
C ASP A 343 22.16 11.42 0.54
N GLU A 344 21.47 11.43 -0.59
CA GLU A 344 20.62 10.34 -1.03
C GLU A 344 21.47 9.06 -1.21
N ALA A 345 22.62 9.18 -1.88
CA ALA A 345 23.48 8.03 -2.16
C ALA A 345 23.95 7.33 -0.88
N VAL A 346 24.37 8.09 0.12
CA VAL A 346 24.78 7.54 1.43
C VAL A 346 23.60 6.88 2.14
N ARG A 347 22.40 7.48 2.11
CA ARG A 347 21.20 6.90 2.72
C ARG A 347 20.83 5.55 2.08
N ASP A 348 20.84 5.47 0.76
CA ASP A 348 20.53 4.23 0.06
C ASP A 348 21.58 3.14 0.28
N MET A 349 22.88 3.49 0.30
CA MET A 349 23.93 2.49 0.58
C MET A 349 23.89 2.04 2.05
N GLN A 350 23.48 2.91 2.96
CA GLN A 350 23.26 2.57 4.37
C GLN A 350 22.14 1.53 4.49
N GLN A 351 20.99 1.76 3.84
CA GLN A 351 19.90 0.79 3.76
C GLN A 351 20.36 -0.55 3.16
N ALA A 352 21.15 -0.50 2.08
CA ALA A 352 21.70 -1.71 1.47
C ALA A 352 22.62 -2.50 2.43
N ALA A 353 23.46 -1.80 3.22
CA ALA A 353 24.37 -2.43 4.18
C ALA A 353 23.65 -3.02 5.40
N GLU A 354 22.54 -2.40 5.84
CA GLU A 354 21.69 -2.94 6.91
C GLU A 354 21.01 -4.24 6.50
N GLU A 355 20.61 -4.36 5.23
CA GLU A 355 20.01 -5.58 4.68
C GLU A 355 21.06 -6.65 4.33
N ASP A 356 22.24 -6.24 3.87
CA ASP A 356 23.32 -7.14 3.47
C ASP A 356 24.69 -6.52 3.76
N GLY A 357 25.37 -7.05 4.79
CA GLY A 357 26.65 -6.54 5.29
C GLY A 357 27.78 -6.50 4.25
N LYS A 358 27.64 -7.15 3.08
CA LYS A 358 28.61 -7.02 1.98
C LYS A 358 28.78 -5.58 1.48
N PHE A 359 27.79 -4.71 1.70
CA PHE A 359 27.83 -3.31 1.27
C PHE A 359 28.49 -2.37 2.29
N GLU A 360 28.85 -2.84 3.50
CA GLU A 360 29.48 -1.99 4.53
C GLU A 360 30.81 -1.37 4.09
N ALA A 361 31.62 -2.12 3.35
CA ALA A 361 32.88 -1.61 2.82
C ALA A 361 32.65 -0.49 1.79
N GLU A 362 31.67 -0.68 0.90
CA GLU A 362 31.29 0.30 -0.12
C GLU A 362 30.70 1.57 0.52
N LEU A 363 29.85 1.40 1.53
CA LEU A 363 29.31 2.49 2.34
C LEU A 363 30.40 3.35 2.99
N ARG A 364 31.41 2.73 3.61
CA ARG A 364 32.53 3.46 4.22
C ARG A 364 33.27 4.30 3.19
N GLN A 365 33.53 3.74 2.01
CA GLN A 365 34.18 4.47 0.93
C GLN A 365 33.31 5.60 0.37
N LEU A 366 32.01 5.37 0.20
CA LEU A 366 31.05 6.38 -0.26
C LEU A 366 30.96 7.54 0.73
N LYS A 367 30.88 7.27 2.04
CA LYS A 367 30.89 8.33 3.08
C LYS A 367 32.15 9.21 2.97
N ALA A 368 33.32 8.60 2.74
CA ALA A 368 34.56 9.35 2.54
C ALA A 368 34.52 10.21 1.26
N ARG A 369 33.99 9.68 0.14
CA ARG A 369 33.84 10.43 -1.12
C ARG A 369 32.83 11.57 -0.99
N ALA A 370 31.66 11.32 -0.40
CA ALA A 370 30.62 12.32 -0.13
C ALA A 370 31.14 13.48 0.72
N LYS A 371 31.88 13.15 1.79
CA LYS A 371 32.52 14.15 2.65
C LYS A 371 33.52 15.01 1.88
N ARG A 372 34.35 14.38 1.04
CA ARG A 372 35.30 15.08 0.17
C ARG A 372 34.59 15.96 -0.87
N ALA A 373 33.45 15.55 -1.39
CA ALA A 373 32.65 16.34 -2.35
C ALA A 373 32.01 17.57 -1.69
N LYS A 374 31.57 17.45 -0.44
CA LYS A 374 31.03 18.56 0.38
C LYS A 374 32.09 19.51 0.92
N ARG A 375 33.37 19.15 0.79
CA ARG A 375 34.47 19.93 1.33
C ARG A 375 34.52 21.31 0.70
N LYS A 376 34.43 22.34 1.53
CA LYS A 376 34.65 23.73 1.12
C LYS A 376 36.04 23.89 0.52
N ASN A 377 36.12 24.55 -0.63
CA ASN A 377 37.39 24.90 -1.24
C ASN A 377 37.85 26.28 -0.76
N TYR A 378 38.57 26.33 0.37
CA TYR A 378 39.06 27.58 0.97
C TYR A 378 39.98 28.38 0.04
N TYR A 379 40.71 27.73 -0.87
CA TYR A 379 41.51 28.43 -1.87
C TYR A 379 40.63 29.21 -2.85
N LYS A 380 39.53 28.59 -3.32
CA LYS A 380 38.56 29.24 -4.21
C LYS A 380 37.83 30.39 -3.50
N ILE A 381 37.51 30.26 -2.22
CA ILE A 381 36.88 31.32 -1.41
C ILE A 381 37.79 32.56 -1.32
N LEU A 382 39.11 32.37 -1.16
CA LEU A 382 40.07 33.48 -1.20
C LEU A 382 40.48 33.90 -2.62
N GLY A 383 39.95 33.27 -3.67
CA GLY A 383 40.31 33.57 -5.06
C GLY A 383 41.76 33.24 -5.42
N LEU A 384 42.33 32.21 -4.79
CA LEU A 384 43.70 31.75 -5.01
C LEU A 384 43.72 30.34 -5.61
N SER A 385 44.75 30.04 -6.42
CA SER A 385 45.10 28.65 -6.73
C SER A 385 45.98 28.05 -5.63
N ARG A 386 45.99 26.72 -5.51
CA ARG A 386 46.81 26.02 -4.50
C ARG A 386 48.32 26.29 -4.68
N HIS A 387 48.77 26.49 -5.91
CA HIS A 387 50.19 26.73 -6.23
C HIS A 387 50.64 28.15 -5.88
N GLU A 388 49.73 29.12 -5.93
CA GLU A 388 50.02 30.53 -5.65
C GLU A 388 49.87 30.88 -4.15
N ALA A 389 49.32 29.97 -3.35
CA ALA A 389 48.96 30.20 -1.95
C ALA A 389 50.16 30.16 -0.99
N ASN A 390 51.15 31.04 -1.19
CA ASN A 390 52.18 31.34 -0.19
C ASN A 390 51.61 32.23 0.94
N PRO A 391 52.27 32.34 2.10
CA PRO A 391 51.74 33.07 3.24
C PRO A 391 51.34 34.53 2.92
N ASP A 392 52.12 35.24 2.11
CA ASP A 392 51.84 36.63 1.74
C ASP A 392 50.70 36.76 0.72
N ALA A 393 50.58 35.80 -0.21
CA ALA A 393 49.46 35.72 -1.15
C ALA A 393 48.14 35.48 -0.41
N ILE A 394 48.11 34.56 0.56
CA ILE A 394 46.93 34.27 1.39
C ILE A 394 46.51 35.52 2.16
N LYS A 395 47.46 36.22 2.78
CA LYS A 395 47.21 37.48 3.51
C LYS A 395 46.66 38.59 2.60
N ARG A 396 47.25 38.78 1.42
CA ARG A 396 46.79 39.79 0.44
C ARG A 396 45.40 39.46 -0.10
N ALA A 397 45.15 38.19 -0.43
CA ALA A 397 43.87 37.72 -0.91
C ALA A 397 42.75 37.90 0.13
N TYR A 398 43.02 37.53 1.39
CA TYR A 398 42.13 37.80 2.51
C TYR A 398 41.81 39.29 2.66
N LYS A 399 42.83 40.16 2.67
CA LYS A 399 42.65 41.61 2.77
C LYS A 399 41.74 42.15 1.67
N LYS A 400 41.96 41.69 0.43
CA LYS A 400 41.17 42.07 -0.74
C LYS A 400 39.71 41.58 -0.63
N ALA A 401 39.52 40.33 -0.22
CA ALA A 401 38.20 39.72 -0.10
C ALA A 401 37.38 40.34 1.04
N CYS A 402 37.99 40.63 2.20
CA CYS A 402 37.35 41.35 3.30
C CYS A 402 36.89 42.75 2.91
N LEU A 403 37.71 43.50 2.15
CA LEU A 403 37.31 44.83 1.65
C LEU A 403 36.15 44.77 0.65
N GLN A 404 36.04 43.68 -0.10
CA GLN A 404 34.96 43.47 -1.07
C GLN A 404 33.62 43.18 -0.38
N TRP A 405 33.65 42.35 0.67
CA TRP A 405 32.45 41.85 1.35
C TRP A 405 32.21 42.48 2.73
N HIS A 406 32.87 43.59 3.05
CA HIS A 406 32.70 44.28 4.33
C HIS A 406 31.26 44.79 4.48
N PRO A 407 30.60 44.61 5.65
CA PRO A 407 29.22 45.03 5.87
C PRO A 407 28.95 46.49 5.52
N ASP A 408 29.88 47.40 5.81
CA ASP A 408 29.74 48.83 5.49
C ASP A 408 29.57 49.12 3.99
N LYS A 409 30.17 48.29 3.13
CA LYS A 409 30.06 48.45 1.66
C LYS A 409 28.68 48.05 1.14
N TRP A 410 27.97 47.20 1.90
CA TRP A 410 26.66 46.66 1.57
C TRP A 410 25.54 47.20 2.48
N ALA A 411 25.83 48.19 3.32
CA ALA A 411 24.89 48.75 4.29
C ALA A 411 23.61 49.33 3.66
N HIS A 412 23.68 49.76 2.40
CA HIS A 412 22.55 50.30 1.63
C HIS A 412 21.95 49.31 0.62
N ALA A 413 22.44 48.06 0.59
CA ALA A 413 21.93 47.02 -0.28
C ALA A 413 20.59 46.45 0.24
N SER A 414 19.93 45.63 -0.57
CA SER A 414 18.75 44.88 -0.13
C SER A 414 19.08 43.91 1.02
N GLU A 415 18.07 43.49 1.79
CA GLU A 415 18.28 42.54 2.89
C GLU A 415 18.85 41.19 2.40
N GLU A 416 18.47 40.74 1.21
CA GLU A 416 19.03 39.52 0.61
C GLU A 416 20.52 39.68 0.28
N GLU A 417 20.92 40.84 -0.25
CA GLU A 417 22.32 41.14 -0.59
C GLU A 417 23.19 41.34 0.66
N LYS A 418 22.66 41.98 1.71
CA LYS A 418 23.34 42.09 3.01
C LYS A 418 23.61 40.72 3.60
N LEU A 419 22.59 39.86 3.65
CA LEU A 419 22.72 38.50 4.14
C LEU A 419 23.76 37.71 3.33
N HIS A 420 23.76 37.85 2.01
CA HIS A 420 24.76 37.22 1.15
C HIS A 420 26.18 37.74 1.44
N ALA A 421 26.36 39.06 1.59
CA ALA A 421 27.65 39.65 1.89
C ALA A 421 28.18 39.22 3.26
N GLU A 422 27.31 39.14 4.28
CA GLU A 422 27.66 38.62 5.61
C GLU A 422 28.09 37.15 5.55
N MET A 423 27.38 36.32 4.78
CA MET A 423 27.75 34.92 4.57
C MET A 423 29.13 34.81 3.90
N GLN A 424 29.37 35.56 2.82
CA GLN A 424 30.67 35.56 2.14
C GLN A 424 31.79 36.05 3.06
N PHE A 425 31.56 37.11 3.84
CA PHE A 425 32.54 37.63 4.80
C PHE A 425 32.92 36.58 5.86
N LYS A 426 31.94 35.84 6.37
CA LYS A 426 32.16 34.73 7.32
C LYS A 426 32.99 33.60 6.70
N GLU A 427 32.65 33.19 5.47
CA GLU A 427 33.39 32.14 4.74
C GLU A 427 34.84 32.53 4.46
N ILE A 428 35.10 33.81 4.15
CA ILE A 428 36.46 34.36 3.95
C ILE A 428 37.27 34.30 5.24
N GLY A 429 36.67 34.66 6.38
CA GLY A 429 37.29 34.55 7.70
C GLY A 429 37.66 33.11 8.05
N GLU A 430 36.75 32.17 7.82
CA GLU A 430 36.98 30.73 8.00
C GLU A 430 38.13 30.23 7.10
N ALA A 431 38.10 30.59 5.81
CA ALA A 431 39.12 30.20 4.84
C ALA A 431 40.52 30.71 5.24
N PHE A 432 40.62 31.97 5.68
CA PHE A 432 41.89 32.53 6.16
C PHE A 432 42.36 31.87 7.46
N GLY A 433 41.45 31.61 8.40
CA GLY A 433 41.78 30.93 9.66
C GLY A 433 42.36 29.52 9.48
N VAL A 434 41.99 28.84 8.39
CA VAL A 434 42.54 27.52 8.03
C VAL A 434 43.83 27.64 7.21
N LEU A 435 43.87 28.53 6.21
CA LEU A 435 44.98 28.61 5.26
C LEU A 435 46.19 29.41 5.77
N SER A 436 46.00 30.33 6.72
CA SER A 436 47.08 31.19 7.24
C SER A 436 48.02 30.47 8.23
N ASP A 437 47.54 29.45 8.94
CA ASP A 437 48.33 28.62 9.84
C ASP A 437 48.97 27.45 9.05
N PRO A 438 50.30 27.31 9.02
CA PRO A 438 50.98 26.25 8.28
C PRO A 438 50.55 24.82 8.66
N LYS A 439 50.25 24.58 9.94
CA LYS A 439 49.79 23.29 10.44
C LYS A 439 48.37 23.02 9.98
N LYS A 440 47.47 23.99 10.14
CA LYS A 440 46.07 23.87 9.68
C LYS A 440 45.98 23.72 8.16
N LYS A 441 46.74 24.52 7.42
CA LYS A 441 46.87 24.41 5.96
C LYS A 441 47.34 23.01 5.55
N ARG A 442 48.34 22.44 6.23
CA ARG A 442 48.81 21.06 5.96
C ARG A 442 47.73 20.01 6.25
N MET A 443 46.99 20.16 7.34
CA MET A 443 45.89 19.24 7.72
C MET A 443 44.69 19.35 6.76
N TYR A 444 44.38 20.56 6.29
CA TYR A 444 43.43 20.77 5.21
C TYR A 444 43.95 20.09 3.93
N ASP A 445 45.15 20.43 3.49
CA ASP A 445 45.77 19.90 2.26
C ASP A 445 45.91 18.37 2.21
N SER A 446 46.01 17.72 3.37
CA SER A 446 46.06 16.26 3.53
C SER A 446 44.68 15.59 3.71
N GLY A 447 43.60 16.36 3.87
CA GLY A 447 42.25 15.85 4.15
C GLY A 447 42.01 15.41 5.60
N GLN A 448 42.94 15.72 6.51
CA GLN A 448 42.80 15.39 7.94
C GLN A 448 41.76 16.27 8.66
N MET A 449 41.52 17.48 8.16
CA MET A 449 40.43 18.35 8.64
C MET A 449 39.04 17.92 8.18
N ASP A 450 38.95 16.91 7.32
CA ASP A 450 37.65 16.49 6.78
C ASP A 450 36.77 15.89 7.90
N ASN A 451 37.32 15.50 9.08
CA ASN A 451 36.59 14.98 10.26
C ASN A 451 35.69 15.96 11.02
N ASP A 452 35.78 17.26 10.75
CA ASP A 452 35.06 18.28 11.51
C ASP A 452 33.84 18.86 10.76
N VAL A 453 33.48 18.27 9.61
CA VAL A 453 32.33 18.71 8.79
C VAL A 453 31.02 18.11 9.35
N GLU A 454 30.46 18.82 10.32
CA GLU A 454 29.08 18.76 10.87
C GLU A 454 28.51 17.38 11.30
N GLY A 455 28.37 17.18 12.62
CA GLY A 455 27.39 16.22 13.17
C GLY A 455 27.75 15.42 14.43
N SER A 456 29.00 15.44 14.90
CA SER A 456 29.38 14.67 16.11
C SER A 456 29.67 15.59 17.29
N SER A 457 28.65 15.77 18.14
CA SER A 457 28.80 16.22 19.52
C SER A 457 29.60 15.19 20.31
N MET A 458 30.91 15.40 20.42
CA MET A 458 31.77 14.76 21.43
C MET A 458 32.81 15.77 21.95
N PRO A 459 33.31 15.59 23.17
CA PRO A 459 33.50 16.68 24.12
C PRO A 459 34.70 17.54 23.78
N SER A 460 34.46 18.84 23.88
CA SER A 460 35.41 19.94 23.91
C SER A 460 36.71 19.58 24.65
N GLY A 461 37.75 19.27 23.87
CA GLY A 461 39.15 19.19 24.33
C GLY A 461 40.08 20.17 23.60
N PHE A 462 39.57 20.88 22.59
CA PHE A 462 40.27 21.95 21.89
C PHE A 462 39.33 23.16 21.79
N GLY A 463 39.03 23.73 22.94
CA GLY A 463 38.36 25.03 23.06
C GLY A 463 39.31 26.13 22.60
N GLY A 464 39.30 26.40 21.30
CA GLY A 464 39.75 27.65 20.71
C GLY A 464 38.57 28.24 19.95
N GLY A 465 37.55 28.68 20.71
CA GLY A 465 36.43 29.41 20.14
C GLY A 465 36.97 30.67 19.49
N SER A 466 36.95 30.72 18.16
CA SER A 466 37.18 31.96 17.43
C SER A 466 35.97 32.85 17.69
N ASN A 467 36.04 33.60 18.79
CA ASN A 467 35.11 34.68 19.07
C ASN A 467 35.18 35.67 17.90
N GLN A 468 34.05 36.28 17.56
CA GLN A 468 33.98 37.30 16.51
C GLN A 468 34.97 38.47 16.78
N GLU A 469 35.36 38.63 18.05
CA GLU A 469 36.41 39.52 18.53
C GLU A 469 37.82 39.15 18.03
N ASP A 470 38.17 37.88 17.85
CA ASP A 470 39.50 37.48 17.36
C ASP A 470 39.69 37.83 15.88
N ILE A 471 38.62 37.73 15.08
CA ILE A 471 38.63 38.10 13.66
C ILE A 471 38.81 39.63 13.52
N VAL A 472 38.11 40.41 14.34
CA VAL A 472 38.23 41.88 14.38
C VAL A 472 39.60 42.29 14.93
N THR A 473 40.14 41.56 15.91
CA THR A 473 41.46 41.85 16.49
C THR A 473 42.59 41.56 15.52
N VAL A 474 42.52 40.44 14.78
CA VAL A 474 43.47 40.14 13.70
C VAL A 474 43.32 41.14 12.55
N MET A 475 42.10 41.60 12.25
CA MET A 475 41.84 42.64 11.24
C MET A 475 42.44 44.00 11.65
N ASN A 476 42.30 44.39 12.91
CA ASN A 476 42.91 45.61 13.46
C ASN A 476 44.44 45.55 13.50
N MET A 477 45.03 44.39 13.78
CA MET A 477 46.49 44.22 13.74
C MET A 477 47.06 44.27 12.31
N MET A 478 46.28 43.89 11.30
CA MET A 478 46.77 43.67 9.94
C MET A 478 46.52 44.85 8.99
N PHE A 479 45.59 45.75 9.33
CA PHE A 479 45.29 46.96 8.57
C PHE A 479 46.03 48.21 9.06
N GLY A 480 46.85 48.10 10.11
CA GLY A 480 47.77 49.15 10.53
C GLY A 480 47.06 50.41 11.02
N GLY A 481 46.68 50.43 12.30
CA GLY A 481 46.64 51.66 13.12
C GLY A 481 45.82 52.84 12.61
N GLY A 482 44.80 52.63 11.77
CA GLY A 482 43.82 53.64 11.37
C GLY A 482 42.46 53.30 11.97
N GLY A 483 42.00 54.11 12.92
CA GLY A 483 40.84 53.88 13.80
C GLY A 483 39.66 53.09 13.20
N PHE A 484 39.53 51.84 13.63
CA PHE A 484 38.28 51.09 13.63
C PHE A 484 37.46 51.57 14.82
N GLN A 485 36.59 52.56 14.60
CA GLN A 485 35.57 52.92 15.57
C GLN A 485 34.38 51.99 15.37
N THR A 486 34.17 51.10 16.33
CA THR A 486 32.93 50.33 16.47
C THR A 486 31.75 51.29 16.60
N GLY A 487 30.96 51.43 15.53
CA GLY A 487 29.61 51.97 15.61
C GLY A 487 28.78 51.07 16.52
N GLY A 488 28.28 51.64 17.62
CA GLY A 488 27.77 50.92 18.77
C GLY A 488 26.67 49.89 18.46
N PHE A 489 26.92 48.66 18.89
CA PHE A 489 25.86 47.74 19.32
C PHE A 489 25.39 48.16 20.71
N SER A 490 24.51 49.16 20.76
CA SER A 490 23.68 49.45 21.94
C SER A 490 22.31 49.93 21.50
N GLY A 491 21.45 48.98 21.12
CA GLY A 491 20.03 49.19 20.84
C GLY A 491 19.17 48.85 22.05
N THR A 492 19.04 49.83 22.94
CA THR A 492 17.91 50.18 23.81
C THR A 492 16.77 49.14 23.97
N PHE A 493 16.83 48.34 25.02
CA PHE A 493 15.64 47.80 25.69
C PHE A 493 15.05 48.91 26.57
N GLY A 494 14.05 49.62 26.05
CA GLY A 494 13.33 50.68 26.77
C GLY A 494 12.39 50.09 27.82
N GLY A 495 12.83 50.08 29.08
CA GLY A 495 11.99 49.84 30.23
C GLY A 495 11.20 51.09 30.62
N SER A 496 9.89 51.08 30.43
CA SER A 496 8.95 52.00 31.08
C SER A 496 8.07 51.21 32.02
N GLY A 497 8.33 51.34 33.32
CA GLY A 497 7.40 50.95 34.37
C GLY A 497 6.61 52.15 34.84
N ASN A 498 5.27 52.10 34.75
CA ASN A 498 4.39 52.36 35.89
C ASN A 498 2.93 52.04 35.53
N GLY A 499 2.21 51.31 36.39
CA GLY A 499 0.79 51.07 36.17
C GLY A 499 0.19 49.95 37.02
N ARG A 500 0.06 50.20 38.32
CA ARG A 500 -0.67 49.36 39.29
C ARG A 500 -2.02 48.85 38.76
N ARG A 501 -2.28 47.54 38.90
CA ARG A 501 -3.56 46.96 39.37
C ARG A 501 -3.37 45.48 39.76
N ARG A 502 -3.61 45.14 41.02
CA ARG A 502 -3.79 43.77 41.57
C ARG A 502 -5.25 43.29 41.31
N PRO A 503 -5.69 42.11 41.80
CA PRO A 503 -5.30 40.75 41.40
C PRO A 503 -6.56 39.87 41.15
N ARG A 504 -6.47 38.77 40.37
CA ARG A 504 -7.44 37.67 40.55
C ARG A 504 -7.00 36.34 39.93
N GLY A 505 -6.95 35.32 40.78
CA GLY A 505 -7.57 34.02 40.50
C GLY A 505 -6.73 32.94 39.81
N GLY A 506 -6.00 32.17 40.62
CA GLY A 506 -6.20 30.71 40.80
C GLY A 506 -5.86 29.71 39.67
N PRO A 507 -5.44 28.47 40.02
CA PRO A 507 -4.80 27.52 39.11
C PRO A 507 -5.72 26.36 38.67
N GLY A 508 -5.29 25.62 37.64
CA GLY A 508 -5.87 24.32 37.26
C GLY A 508 -5.78 24.08 35.76
N PHE A 509 -5.50 22.91 35.23
CA PHE A 509 -5.26 21.57 35.77
C PHE A 509 -4.54 20.78 34.66
N PHE A 510 -4.05 19.60 35.06
CA PHE A 510 -3.64 18.42 34.27
C PHE A 510 -4.24 18.26 32.88
#